data_AF-F2RJV4-F1
#
_entry.id   AF-F2RJV4-F1
#
_cell.length_a   1.000
_cell.length_b   1.000
_cell.length_c   1.000
_cell.angle_alpha   90.00
_cell.angle_beta   90.00
_cell.angle_gamma   90.00
#
_symmetry.space_group_name_H-M   'P 1'
#
loop_
_entity.id
_entity.type
_entity.pdbx_description
1 polymer ?
#
loop_
_entity_poly.entity_id
_entity_poly.type
_entity_poly.pdbx_seq_one_letter_code
_entity_poly.pdbx_strand_id
1 'polypeptide(L)' 'MRRPRRRARERGVGEWVGTWSSHWEHSIALTEEGPLVLTAVDGGKAKLAELGVTAAPDPLA' A
#
# COMPACT_ATOMS: atom_id res chain seq x y z
N MET A 1 -4.86 60.62 20.83
CA MET A 1 -4.63 59.38 21.61
C MET A 1 -4.95 58.18 20.71
N ARG A 2 -3.93 57.51 20.12
CA ARG A 2 -4.10 56.39 19.17
C ARG A 2 -3.88 55.07 19.92
N ARG A 3 -4.88 54.16 19.91
CA ARG A 3 -4.76 52.85 20.56
C ARG A 3 -3.73 51.95 19.84
N PRO A 4 -2.91 51.16 20.57
CA PRO A 4 -1.96 50.25 19.92
C PRO A 4 -2.71 49.07 19.31
N ARG A 5 -2.48 48.81 18.02
CA ARG A 5 -3.03 47.66 17.30
C ARG A 5 -2.42 46.37 17.87
N ARG A 6 -3.26 45.47 18.39
CA ARG A 6 -2.87 44.11 18.81
C ARG A 6 -2.20 43.39 17.63
N ARG A 7 -0.95 42.95 17.79
CA ARG A 7 -0.30 42.01 16.86
C ARG A 7 -1.04 40.68 16.94
N ALA A 8 -1.53 40.19 15.80
CA ALA A 8 -2.03 38.83 15.70
C ALA A 8 -0.84 37.86 15.90
N ARG A 9 -1.00 36.88 16.79
CA ARG A 9 -0.06 35.76 16.91
C ARG A 9 -0.22 34.89 15.66
N GLU A 10 0.84 34.79 14.88
CA GLU A 10 0.96 33.82 13.80
C GLU A 10 0.91 32.41 14.40
N ARG A 11 -0.06 31.60 13.99
CA ARG A 11 -0.04 30.15 14.23
C ARG A 11 0.80 29.56 13.11
N GLY A 12 2.05 29.23 13.39
CA GLY A 12 2.88 28.48 12.44
C GLY A 12 2.26 27.10 12.21
N VAL A 13 1.81 26.85 10.98
CA VAL A 13 1.53 25.49 10.52
C VAL A 13 2.86 24.97 9.98
N GLY A 14 3.41 23.96 10.64
CA GLY A 14 4.63 23.30 10.17
C GLY A 14 4.39 22.63 8.82
N GLU A 15 5.34 22.79 7.91
CA GLU A 15 5.29 22.28 6.53
C GLU A 15 5.52 20.77 6.52
N TRP A 16 4.52 19.99 6.10
CA TRP A 16 4.67 18.57 5.84
C TRP A 16 5.38 18.40 4.50
N VAL A 17 6.69 18.14 4.52
CA VAL A 17 7.42 17.74 3.31
C VAL A 17 7.00 16.32 2.91
N GLY A 18 6.05 16.23 1.98
CA GLY A 18 5.70 14.98 1.32
C GLY A 18 6.85 14.47 0.46
N THR A 19 7.17 13.18 0.57
CA THR A 19 8.18 12.50 -0.25
C THR A 19 7.51 11.67 -1.36
N TRP A 20 8.31 11.09 -2.27
CA TRP A 20 7.79 10.22 -3.33
C TRP A 20 7.05 8.99 -2.76
N SER A 21 5.88 8.69 -3.31
CA SER A 21 5.08 7.52 -2.96
C SER A 21 4.79 6.68 -4.20
N SER A 22 4.73 5.36 -4.03
CA SER A 22 4.30 4.41 -5.06
C SER A 22 3.54 3.28 -4.39
N HIS A 23 2.58 2.72 -5.12
CA HIS A 23 1.65 1.72 -4.61
C HIS A 23 1.43 0.63 -5.66
N TRP A 24 1.33 -0.62 -5.19
CA TRP A 24 0.96 -1.77 -6.00
C TRP A 24 0.04 -2.67 -5.19
N GLU A 25 -0.91 -3.30 -5.89
CA GLU A 25 -1.87 -4.23 -5.29
C GLU A 25 -1.92 -5.52 -6.08
N HIS A 26 -2.24 -6.61 -5.40
CA HIS A 26 -2.68 -7.84 -6.02
C HIS A 26 -3.98 -8.28 -5.37
N SER A 27 -4.89 -8.82 -6.17
CA SER A 27 -6.05 -9.56 -5.66
C SER A 27 -5.64 -11.02 -5.43
N ILE A 28 -6.03 -11.57 -4.28
CA ILE A 28 -5.65 -12.93 -3.87
C ILE A 28 -6.92 -13.71 -3.53
N ALA A 29 -7.06 -14.90 -4.10
CA ALA A 29 -8.02 -15.89 -3.66
C ALA A 29 -7.36 -16.82 -2.64
N LEU A 30 -8.01 -17.01 -1.49
CA LEU A 30 -7.62 -18.02 -0.50
C LEU A 30 -8.47 -19.26 -0.74
N THR A 31 -7.81 -20.38 -0.99
CA THR A 31 -8.45 -21.67 -1.25
C THR A 31 -7.93 -22.72 -0.27
N GLU A 32 -8.58 -23.89 -0.23
CA GLU A 32 -8.11 -25.02 0.58
C GLU A 32 -6.76 -25.57 0.09
N GLU A 33 -6.45 -25.42 -1.20
CA GLU A 33 -5.20 -25.89 -1.81
C GLU A 33 -4.05 -24.89 -1.66
N GLY A 34 -4.35 -23.67 -1.21
CA GLY A 34 -3.38 -22.59 -1.00
C GLY A 34 -3.87 -21.24 -1.52
N PRO A 35 -3.04 -20.18 -1.39
CA PRO A 35 -3.31 -18.90 -2.01
C PRO A 35 -3.08 -18.93 -3.52
N LEU A 36 -3.90 -18.20 -4.27
CA LEU A 36 -3.71 -17.90 -5.69
C LEU A 36 -3.72 -16.39 -5.91
N VAL A 37 -2.65 -15.86 -6.49
CA VAL A 37 -2.51 -14.43 -6.76
C VAL A 37 -3.08 -14.13 -8.15
N LEU A 38 -4.31 -13.60 -8.19
CA LEU A 38 -5.14 -13.50 -9.40
C LEU A 38 -4.62 -12.53 -10.46
N THR A 39 -3.80 -11.57 -10.04
CA THR A 39 -3.21 -10.56 -10.94
C THR A 39 -1.75 -10.84 -11.29
N ALA A 40 -1.19 -11.96 -10.83
CA ALA A 40 0.15 -12.41 -11.19
C ALA A 40 0.09 -13.42 -12.35
N VAL A 41 1.03 -13.31 -13.30
CA VAL A 41 1.07 -14.16 -14.51
C VAL A 41 1.23 -15.65 -14.18
N ASP A 42 1.96 -15.98 -13.11
CA ASP A 42 2.19 -17.34 -12.64
C ASP A 42 1.33 -17.72 -11.43
N GLY A 43 0.28 -16.93 -11.15
CA GLY A 43 -0.54 -17.10 -9.94
C GLY A 43 0.21 -16.81 -8.63
N GLY A 44 1.42 -16.22 -8.70
CA GLY A 44 2.29 -15.97 -7.55
C GLY A 44 3.15 -17.17 -7.16
N LYS A 45 3.15 -18.24 -7.96
CA LYS A 45 3.82 -19.52 -7.66
C LYS A 45 5.29 -19.37 -7.32
N ALA A 46 6.05 -18.63 -8.13
CA ALA A 46 7.50 -18.49 -7.92
C ALA A 46 7.79 -17.78 -6.58
N LYS A 47 7.14 -16.66 -6.31
CA LYS A 47 7.41 -15.86 -5.10
C LYS A 47 6.90 -16.53 -3.83
N LEU A 48 5.75 -17.20 -3.88
CA LEU A 48 5.21 -17.96 -2.76
C LEU A 48 6.09 -19.16 -2.42
N ALA A 49 6.65 -19.85 -3.42
CA ALA A 49 7.57 -20.95 -3.20
C ALA A 49 8.85 -20.52 -2.46
N GLU A 50 9.39 -19.32 -2.72
CA GLU A 50 10.53 -18.77 -1.96
C GLU A 50 10.22 -18.61 -0.46
N LEU A 51 8.95 -18.47 -0.10
CA LEU A 51 8.47 -18.32 1.28
C LEU A 51 8.01 -19.66 1.89
N GLY A 52 8.16 -20.78 1.16
CA GLY A 52 7.69 -22.09 1.58
C GLY A 52 6.17 -22.28 1.49
N VAL A 53 5.49 -21.46 0.69
CA VAL A 53 4.03 -21.52 0.51
C VAL A 53 3.72 -22.18 -0.84
N THR A 54 2.89 -23.22 -0.79
CA THR A 54 2.35 -23.85 -2.01
C THR A 54 1.20 -22.99 -2.55
N ALA A 55 1.33 -22.53 -3.79
CA ALA A 55 0.25 -21.84 -4.49
C ALA A 55 -0.80 -22.85 -4.97
N ALA A 56 -2.07 -22.45 -4.98
CA ALA A 56 -3.13 -23.26 -5.55
C ALA A 56 -2.93 -23.45 -7.06
N PRO A 57 -3.44 -24.54 -7.65
CA PRO A 57 -3.38 -24.75 -9.09
C PRO A 57 -4.14 -23.67 -9.87
N ASP A 58 -3.74 -23.42 -11.12
CA ASP A 58 -4.48 -22.55 -12.02
C ASP A 58 -5.83 -23.21 -12.38
N PRO A 59 -6.96 -22.59 -12.07
CA PRO A 59 -8.28 -23.17 -12.34
C PRO A 59 -8.61 -23.27 -13.84
N LEU A 60 -7.82 -22.66 -14.72
CA LEU A 60 -8.00 -22.70 -16.18
C LEU A 60 -6.99 -23.59 -16.92
N ALA A 61 -6.08 -24.23 -16.20
CA ALA A 61 -5.06 -25.12 -16.77
C ALA A 61 -5.63 -26.45 -17.30
#